data_AF-A0A7K6HWC6-F1
#
_entry.id   AF-A0A7K6HWC6-F1
#
_cell.length_a   1.000
_cell.length_b   1.000
_cell.length_c   1.000
_cell.angle_alpha   90.00
_cell.angle_beta   90.00
_cell.angle_gamma   90.00
#
_symmetry.space_group_name_H-M   'P 1'
#
loop_
_entity.id
_entity.type
_entity.pdbx_description
1 polymer ?
#
loop_
_entity_poly.entity_id
_entity_poly.type
_entity_poly.pdbx_seq_one_letter_code
_entity_poly.pdbx_strand_id
1 'polypeptide(L)'
;AVAGLLADARSLADIAREEASNFRSNYGYDIPLKHLADRVAMYVHAYTLYSAVRPFGCSFMLGSYDSDDGAQLYMIDPSGVSY
;
A
#
# COMPACT_ATOMS: atom_id res chain seq x y z
N ALA A 1 -2.71 -2.43 9.48
CA ALA A 1 -2.70 -1.48 10.61
C ALA A 1 -2.06 -0.16 10.16
N VAL A 2 -2.34 0.96 10.82
CA VAL A 2 -1.77 2.27 10.43
C VAL A 2 -1.31 3.04 11.65
N ALA A 3 -0.16 3.71 11.53
CA ALA A 3 0.38 4.62 12.53
C ALA A 3 0.55 6.02 11.92
N GLY A 4 -0.11 7.04 12.46
CA GLY A 4 -0.03 8.42 11.98
C GLY A 4 -1.40 9.06 11.75
N LEU A 5 -1.49 9.97 10.76
CA LEU A 5 -2.71 10.72 10.50
C LEU A 5 -3.83 9.81 9.95
N LEU A 6 -4.93 9.65 10.71
CA LEU A 6 -6.03 8.73 10.36
C LEU A 6 -6.75 9.10 9.04
N ALA A 7 -6.74 10.38 8.66
CA ALA A 7 -7.32 10.82 7.39
C ALA A 7 -6.52 10.26 6.20
N ASP A 8 -5.20 10.42 6.24
CA ASP A 8 -4.27 9.84 5.26
C ASP A 8 -4.35 8.31 5.25
N ALA A 9 -4.49 7.72 6.44
CA ALA A 9 -4.71 6.29 6.64
C ALA A 9 -5.87 5.75 5.81
N ARG A 10 -7.00 6.45 5.85
CA ARG A 10 -8.21 6.04 5.14
C ARG A 10 -8.04 6.19 3.63
N SER A 11 -7.49 7.32 3.17
CA SER A 11 -7.26 7.55 1.75
C SER A 11 -6.35 6.49 1.14
N LEU A 12 -5.24 6.14 1.80
CA LEU A 12 -4.34 5.08 1.32
C LEU A 12 -4.96 3.69 1.41
N ALA A 13 -5.79 3.41 2.40
CA ALA A 13 -6.53 2.15 2.47
C ALA A 13 -7.52 2.00 1.30
N ASP A 14 -8.17 3.09 0.89
CA ASP A 14 -9.09 3.07 -0.26
C ASP A 14 -8.32 2.90 -1.58
N ILE A 15 -7.18 3.57 -1.75
CA ILE A 15 -6.28 3.37 -2.90
C ILE A 15 -5.80 1.91 -2.98
N ALA A 16 -5.38 1.32 -1.85
CA ALA A 16 -4.93 -0.06 -1.83
C ALA A 16 -6.04 -1.05 -2.20
N ARG A 17 -7.28 -0.81 -1.77
CA ARG A 17 -8.45 -1.64 -2.15
C ARG A 17 -8.78 -1.50 -3.63
N GLU A 18 -8.75 -0.28 -4.15
CA GLU A 18 -8.98 -0.01 -5.56
C GLU A 18 -7.94 -0.74 -6.43
N GLU A 19 -6.66 -0.63 -6.07
CA GLU A 19 -5.57 -1.32 -6.77
C GLU A 19 -5.75 -2.85 -6.74
N ALA A 20 -6.11 -3.42 -5.58
CA ALA A 20 -6.37 -4.85 -5.47
C ALA A 20 -7.57 -5.31 -6.32
N SER A 21 -8.67 -4.54 -6.32
CA SER A 21 -9.85 -4.82 -7.15
C SER A 21 -9.54 -4.71 -8.65
N ASN A 22 -8.79 -3.68 -9.04
CA ASN A 22 -8.36 -3.47 -10.41
C ASN A 22 -7.44 -4.59 -10.87
N PHE A 23 -6.46 -4.99 -10.05
CA PHE A 23 -5.57 -6.10 -10.35
C PHE A 23 -6.35 -7.39 -10.56
N ARG A 24 -7.27 -7.73 -9.65
CA ARG A 24 -8.11 -8.92 -9.78
C ARG A 24 -8.98 -8.88 -11.03
N SER A 25 -9.52 -7.72 -11.38
CA SER A 25 -10.34 -7.54 -12.58
C SER A 25 -9.53 -7.69 -13.87
N ASN A 26 -8.28 -7.23 -13.86
CA ASN A 26 -7.39 -7.26 -15.03
C ASN A 26 -6.72 -8.62 -15.24
N TYR A 27 -6.29 -9.26 -14.16
CA TYR A 27 -5.46 -10.47 -14.21
C TYR A 27 -6.21 -11.76 -13.84
N GLY A 28 -7.39 -11.65 -13.21
CA GLY A 28 -8.25 -12.79 -12.89
C GLY A 28 -7.86 -13.57 -11.62
N TYR A 29 -6.84 -13.15 -10.89
CA TYR A 29 -6.41 -13.73 -9.61
C TYR A 29 -6.15 -12.65 -8.56
N ASP A 30 -6.08 -13.04 -7.29
CA ASP A 30 -5.87 -12.09 -6.18
C ASP A 30 -4.44 -11.52 -6.21
N ILE A 31 -4.28 -10.24 -5.88
CA ILE A 31 -2.99 -9.56 -5.94
C ILE A 31 -2.02 -10.12 -4.87
N PRO A 32 -0.77 -10.48 -5.25
CA PRO A 32 0.25 -10.84 -4.27
C PRO A 32 0.53 -9.66 -3.32
N LEU A 33 0.69 -9.93 -2.03
CA LEU A 33 0.86 -8.88 -1.03
C LEU A 33 2.08 -8.00 -1.30
N LYS A 34 3.19 -8.62 -1.73
CA LYS A 34 4.40 -7.91 -2.16
C LYS A 34 4.11 -6.91 -3.28
N HIS A 35 3.32 -7.32 -4.27
CA HIS A 35 2.97 -6.47 -5.41
C HIS A 35 2.08 -5.31 -4.96
N LEU A 36 1.09 -5.57 -4.09
CA LEU A 36 0.25 -4.51 -3.53
C LEU A 36 1.09 -3.52 -2.69
N ALA A 37 2.01 -4.02 -1.88
CA ALA A 37 2.89 -3.20 -1.04
C ALA A 37 3.78 -2.27 -1.88
N ASP A 38 4.41 -2.80 -2.94
CA ASP A 38 5.25 -2.00 -3.84
C ASP A 38 4.43 -0.92 -4.57
N ARG A 39 3.20 -1.23 -4.99
CA ARG A 39 2.32 -0.25 -5.65
C ARG A 39 1.91 0.89 -4.73
N VAL A 40 1.54 0.57 -3.49
CA VAL A 40 1.20 1.59 -2.49
C VAL A 40 2.45 2.39 -2.10
N ALA A 41 3.62 1.75 -1.96
CA ALA A 41 4.88 2.42 -1.69
C ALA A 41 5.28 3.41 -2.79
N MET A 42 5.11 3.04 -4.07
CA MET A 42 5.31 3.96 -5.19
C MET A 42 4.35 5.15 -5.15
N TYR A 43 3.09 4.94 -4.74
CA TYR A 43 2.12 6.02 -4.59
C TYR A 43 2.54 7.00 -3.50
N VAL A 44 2.98 6.48 -2.35
CA VAL A 44 3.52 7.30 -1.25
C VAL A 44 4.79 8.05 -1.71
N HIS A 45 5.70 7.37 -2.41
CA HIS A 45 6.92 7.96 -2.93
C HIS A 45 6.65 9.12 -3.89
N ALA A 46 5.66 8.98 -4.78
CA ALA A 46 5.29 10.05 -5.71
C ALA A 46 4.96 11.35 -4.97
N TYR A 47 4.25 11.29 -3.84
CA TYR A 47 3.91 12.46 -3.02
C TYR A 47 5.13 13.09 -2.32
N THR A 48 6.28 12.40 -2.28
CA THR A 48 7.55 13.00 -1.82
C THR A 48 8.27 13.77 -2.93
N LEU A 49 8.05 13.40 -4.19
CA LEU A 49 8.66 14.04 -5.36
C LEU A 49 7.87 15.27 -5.86
N TYR A 50 6.54 15.24 -5.73
CA TYR A 50 5.69 16.36 -6.15
C TYR A 50 5.62 17.44 -5.07
N SER A 51 6.47 18.48 -5.20
CA SER A 51 6.56 19.63 -4.27
C SER A 51 5.24 20.40 -4.03
N ALA A 52 4.22 20.19 -4.87
CA ALA A 52 2.90 20.81 -4.73
C ALA A 52 1.99 20.13 -3.68
N VAL A 53 2.31 18.91 -3.25
CA VAL A 53 1.51 18.14 -2.30
C VAL A 53 2.35 17.71 -1.10
N ARG A 54 1.72 17.68 0.07
CA ARG A 54 2.40 17.19 1.27
C ARG A 54 2.59 15.67 1.21
N PRO A 55 3.72 15.13 1.67
CA PRO A 55 3.89 13.69 1.88
C PRO A 55 2.84 13.13 2.85
N PHE A 56 2.59 11.82 2.75
CA PHE A 56 1.71 11.14 3.69
C PHE A 56 2.33 11.09 5.08
N GLY A 57 1.56 11.47 6.10
CA GLY A 57 2.02 11.52 7.49
C GLY A 57 1.75 10.24 8.27
N CYS A 58 1.86 9.07 7.62
CA CYS A 58 1.55 7.78 8.25
C CYS A 58 2.32 6.62 7.62
N SER A 59 2.60 5.62 8.46
CA SER A 59 3.19 4.34 8.09
C SER A 59 2.10 3.27 8.09
N PHE A 60 2.19 2.34 7.14
CA PHE A 60 1.17 1.30 6.93
C PHE A 60 1.78 -0.07 7.08
N MET A 61 0.99 -1.00 7.61
CA MET A 61 1.32 -2.41 7.62
C MET A 61 0.22 -3.19 6.91
N LEU A 62 0.62 -3.91 5.86
CA LEU A 62 -0.21 -4.80 5.07
C LEU A 62 0.14 -6.22 5.44
N GLY A 63 -0.87 -7.00 5.82
CA GLY A 63 -0.73 -8.42 6.10
C GLY A 63 -1.68 -9.21 5.22
N SER A 64 -1.20 -10.33 4.69
CA SER A 64 -2.04 -11.31 4.03
C SER A 64 -1.61 -12.72 4.43
N TYR A 65 -2.47 -13.66 4.11
CA TYR A 65 -2.20 -15.07 4.23
C TYR A 65 -2.49 -15.69 2.86
N ASP A 66 -1.46 -16.27 2.25
CA ASP A 66 -1.57 -17.04 1.02
C ASP A 66 -1.34 -18.53 1.32
N SER A 67 -1.97 -19.41 0.54
CA SER A 67 -1.75 -20.85 0.63
C SER A 67 -0.34 -21.27 0.18
N ASP A 68 0.26 -20.55 -0.76
CA ASP A 68 1.56 -20.89 -1.35
C ASP A 68 2.72 -20.31 -0.53
N ASP A 69 2.61 -19.06 -0.09
CA ASP A 69 3.68 -18.35 0.64
C ASP A 69 3.43 -18.23 2.16
N GLY A 70 2.24 -18.62 2.65
CA GLY A 70 1.88 -18.52 4.06
C GLY A 70 1.57 -17.09 4.52
N ALA A 71 1.80 -16.82 5.81
CA ALA A 71 1.56 -15.51 6.40
C ALA A 71 2.66 -14.51 6.00
N GLN A 72 2.28 -13.44 5.33
CA GLN A 72 3.17 -12.36 4.92
C GLN A 72 2.77 -11.04 5.60
N LEU A 73 3.76 -10.23 5.94
CA LEU A 73 3.58 -8.91 6.51
C LEU A 73 4.59 -7.95 5.88
N TYR A 74 4.09 -6.86 5.30
CA TYR A 74 4.89 -5.79 4.74
C TYR A 74 4.59 -4.47 5.43
N MET A 75 5.62 -3.66 5.62
CA MET A 75 5.52 -2.30 6.15
C MET A 75 5.88 -1.29 5.07
N ILE A 76 5.10 -0.23 4.96
CA ILE A 76 5.36 0.91 4.08
C ILE A 76 5.62 2.13 4.95
N ASP A 77 6.80 2.72 4.76
CA ASP A 77 7.18 3.98 5.41
C ASP A 77 6.70 5.19 4.57
N PRO A 78 6.37 6.34 5.19
CA PRO A 78 6.01 7.58 4.50
C PRO A 78 7.06 8.11 3.50
N SER A 79 8.30 7.61 3.52
CA SER A 79 9.31 7.84 2.47
C SER A 79 9.03 7.12 1.14
N GLY A 80 8.11 6.14 1.14
CA GLY A 80 7.80 5.30 -0.01
C GLY A 80 8.66 4.04 -0.12
N VAL A 81 9.27 3.60 0.98
CA VAL A 81 9.99 2.31 1.05
C VAL A 81 9.08 1.23 1.62
N SER A 82 9.03 0.07 0.94
CA SER A 82 8.39 -1.17 1.41
C SER A 82 9.43 -2.12 2.02
N TYR A 83 9.12 -2.71 3.17
CA TYR A 83 9.91 -3.73 3.87
C TYR A 83 9.09 -5.00 4.08
#